data_AF-A0A1Q7GHF8-F1
#
_entry.id   AF-A0A1Q7GHF8-F1
#
_cell.length_a   1.000
_cell.length_b   1.000
_cell.length_c   1.000
_cell.angle_alpha   90.00
_cell.angle_beta   90.00
_cell.angle_gamma   90.00
#
_symmetry.space_group_name_H-M   'P 1'
#
loop_
_entity.id
_entity.type
_entity.pdbx_description
1 polymer ?
#
loop_
_entity_poly.entity_id
_entity_poly.type
_entity_poly.pdbx_seq_one_letter_code
_entity_poly.pdbx_strand_id
1 'polypeptide(L)'
;MAGFDPRRDAGAFAAFRYRFNRPRDLVAFCIATRDLLARHGTLEKCFLAGDGDGRGPIGPALERFVHAFLDADLREVFPRGRLSRGYRHLFPLPSAGGPCKRLHLFLRWVVRREPPDFGLWASVSPSRLLIPVDTHVENMSRAIGLTRRRSRTWRMVEEITRRLARIDPADPVKYDFALCHKRMSGDCRDRRDRVVCGPCGLRGVCRHWRGHRA
;
A
#
# COMPACT_ATOMS: atom_id res chain seq x y z
N MET A 1 -5.04 21.58 -4.65
CA MET A 1 -3.65 21.23 -5.05
C MET A 1 -3.21 21.87 -6.36
N ALA A 2 -4.07 22.02 -7.39
CA ALA A 2 -3.68 22.64 -8.66
C ALA A 2 -3.12 24.08 -8.55
N GLY A 3 -3.49 24.83 -7.51
CA GLY A 3 -2.95 26.17 -7.22
C GLY A 3 -1.85 26.22 -6.14
N PHE A 4 -1.22 25.08 -5.80
CA PHE A 4 -0.19 25.06 -4.76
C PHE A 4 1.04 25.88 -5.18
N ASP A 5 1.36 26.87 -4.35
CA ASP A 5 2.56 27.71 -4.50
C ASP A 5 3.48 27.46 -3.29
N PRO A 6 4.67 26.89 -3.46
CA PRO A 6 5.58 26.62 -2.36
C PRO A 6 5.99 27.88 -1.58
N ARG A 7 6.00 29.07 -2.20
CA ARG A 7 6.38 30.31 -1.50
C ARG A 7 5.29 30.77 -0.52
N ARG A 8 4.03 30.52 -0.85
CA ARG A 8 2.87 30.89 -0.04
C ARG A 8 2.46 29.79 0.92
N ASP A 9 2.45 28.55 0.46
CA ASP A 9 1.74 27.45 1.12
C ASP A 9 2.68 26.53 1.93
N ALA A 10 4.00 26.56 1.70
CA ALA A 10 4.93 25.64 2.38
C ALA A 10 4.98 25.83 3.90
N GLY A 11 4.67 27.03 4.40
CA GLY A 11 4.64 27.32 5.84
C GLY A 11 3.69 26.41 6.62
N ALA A 12 2.60 25.93 5.99
CA ALA A 12 1.65 25.01 6.62
C ALA A 12 2.28 23.68 7.05
N PHE A 13 3.41 23.29 6.44
CA PHE A 13 4.11 22.05 6.77
C PHE A 13 5.24 22.23 7.77
N ALA A 14 5.54 23.45 8.24
CA ALA A 14 6.76 23.75 9.01
C ALA A 14 6.96 22.85 10.25
N ALA A 15 5.88 22.54 10.96
CA ALA A 15 5.90 21.68 12.15
C ALA A 15 5.87 20.17 11.83
N PHE A 16 5.66 19.78 10.57
CA PHE A 16 5.49 18.38 10.21
C PHE A 16 6.79 17.59 10.35
N ARG A 17 6.78 16.57 11.22
CA ARG A 17 7.81 15.54 11.25
C ARG A 17 7.18 14.18 11.48
N TYR A 18 7.50 13.24 10.60
CA TYR A 18 7.09 11.85 10.77
C TYR A 18 8.16 10.90 10.25
N ARG A 19 8.83 10.19 11.17
CA ARG A 19 9.90 9.22 10.86
C ARG A 19 11.01 9.80 9.97
N PHE A 20 10.96 9.57 8.66
CA PHE A 20 11.95 10.05 7.70
C PHE A 20 11.49 11.29 6.93
N ASN A 21 10.20 11.63 7.02
CA ASN A 21 9.55 12.70 6.29
C ASN A 21 9.68 14.02 7.05
N ARG A 22 10.13 15.04 6.33
CA ARG A 22 10.31 16.43 6.78
C ARG A 22 9.40 17.37 5.98
N PRO A 23 9.24 18.64 6.39
CA PRO A 23 8.35 19.59 5.71
C PRO A 23 8.61 19.69 4.20
N ARG A 24 9.90 19.79 3.81
CA ARG A 24 10.30 19.84 2.40
C ARG A 24 9.84 18.64 1.57
N ASP A 25 9.70 17.46 2.18
CA ASP A 25 9.27 16.26 1.45
C ASP A 25 7.78 16.35 1.11
N LEU A 26 6.98 16.99 1.97
CA LEU A 26 5.58 17.30 1.68
C LEU A 26 5.43 18.42 0.65
N VAL A 27 6.27 19.46 0.73
CA VAL A 27 6.30 20.51 -0.30
C VAL A 27 6.62 19.91 -1.68
N ALA A 28 7.64 19.05 -1.76
CA ALA A 28 7.97 18.33 -2.99
C ALA A 28 6.83 17.42 -3.47
N PHE A 29 6.12 16.75 -2.55
CA PHE A 29 4.94 15.96 -2.89
C PHE A 29 3.84 16.82 -3.49
N CYS A 30 3.58 18.00 -2.92
CA CYS A 30 2.57 18.94 -3.40
C CYS A 30 2.92 19.52 -4.78
N ILE A 31 4.19 19.88 -5.02
CA ILE A 31 4.66 20.35 -6.34
C ILE A 31 4.49 19.25 -7.38
N ALA A 32 5.01 18.04 -7.12
CA ALA A 32 4.85 16.92 -8.05
C ALA A 32 3.37 16.62 -8.34
N THR A 33 2.52 16.62 -7.30
CA THR A 33 1.08 16.39 -7.47
C THR A 33 0.43 17.49 -8.31
N ARG A 34 0.76 18.76 -8.08
CA ARG A 34 0.27 19.89 -8.88
C ARG A 34 0.61 19.70 -10.36
N ASP A 35 1.86 19.37 -10.65
CA ASP A 35 2.34 19.25 -12.04
C ASP A 35 1.71 18.03 -12.73
N LEU A 36 1.55 16.91 -12.01
CA LEU A 36 0.83 15.74 -12.51
C LEU A 36 -0.65 16.02 -12.76
N LEU A 37 -1.31 16.79 -11.87
CA LEU A 37 -2.69 17.22 -12.08
C LEU A 37 -2.81 18.17 -13.28
N ALA A 38 -1.86 19.08 -13.48
CA ALA A 38 -1.85 19.95 -14.65
C ALA A 38 -1.68 19.16 -15.96
N ARG A 39 -0.84 18.12 -15.96
CA ARG A 39 -0.58 17.28 -17.14
C ARG A 39 -1.68 16.28 -17.45
N HIS A 40 -2.23 15.62 -16.43
CA HIS A 40 -3.15 14.50 -16.62
C HIS A 40 -4.60 14.80 -16.21
N GLY A 41 -4.87 15.94 -15.56
CA GLY A 41 -6.17 16.31 -15.01
C GLY A 41 -6.48 15.63 -13.67
N THR A 42 -6.22 14.33 -13.54
CA THR A 42 -6.40 13.57 -12.28
C THR A 42 -5.26 12.59 -12.04
N LEU A 43 -5.07 12.18 -10.78
CA LEU A 43 -4.12 11.11 -10.46
C LEU A 43 -4.55 9.75 -11.03
N GLU A 44 -5.85 9.51 -11.18
CA GLU A 44 -6.36 8.31 -11.86
C GLU A 44 -5.89 8.30 -13.32
N LYS A 45 -6.06 9.41 -14.05
CA LYS A 45 -5.59 9.53 -15.43
C LYS A 45 -4.07 9.41 -15.53
N CYS A 46 -3.33 9.94 -14.55
CA CYS A 46 -1.87 9.74 -14.47
C CYS A 46 -1.51 8.26 -14.30
N PHE A 47 -2.23 7.52 -13.46
CA PHE A 47 -2.03 6.09 -13.28
C PHE A 47 -2.37 5.30 -14.55
N LEU A 48 -3.51 5.58 -15.17
CA LEU A 48 -3.99 4.93 -16.39
C LEU A 48 -3.11 5.22 -17.62
N ALA A 49 -2.50 6.40 -17.70
CA ALA A 49 -1.51 6.70 -18.75
C ALA A 49 -0.32 5.73 -18.71
N GLY A 50 -0.03 5.20 -17.51
CA GLY A 50 0.92 4.13 -17.29
C GLY A 50 0.28 2.74 -17.24
N ASP A 51 -0.95 2.50 -17.67
CA ASP A 51 -1.60 1.19 -17.55
C ASP A 51 -2.06 0.64 -18.92
N GLY A 52 -1.09 0.35 -19.79
CA GLY A 52 -1.36 -0.12 -21.17
C GLY A 52 -2.10 -1.45 -21.27
N ASP A 53 -2.15 -2.25 -20.19
CA ASP A 53 -2.97 -3.45 -20.09
C ASP A 53 -3.82 -3.41 -18.81
N GLY A 54 -5.02 -2.84 -18.95
CA GLY A 54 -5.99 -2.70 -17.86
C GLY A 54 -6.52 -4.02 -17.27
N ARG A 55 -6.14 -5.18 -17.84
CA ARG A 55 -6.47 -6.52 -17.32
C ARG A 55 -5.24 -7.26 -16.78
N GLY A 56 -4.05 -6.80 -17.13
CA GLY A 56 -2.78 -7.36 -16.70
C GLY A 56 -2.38 -7.02 -15.26
N PRO A 57 -1.19 -7.46 -14.84
CA PRO A 57 -0.64 -7.17 -13.51
C PRO A 57 -0.56 -5.66 -13.24
N ILE A 58 -0.92 -5.24 -12.03
CA ILE A 58 -0.90 -3.81 -11.64
C ILE A 58 0.53 -3.26 -11.40
N GLY A 59 1.51 -4.15 -11.23
CA GLY A 59 2.90 -3.79 -10.89
C GLY A 59 3.54 -2.79 -11.86
N PRO A 60 3.56 -3.04 -13.19
CA PRO A 60 4.09 -2.10 -14.16
C PRO A 60 3.39 -0.73 -14.17
N ALA A 61 2.08 -0.69 -13.96
CA ALA A 61 1.35 0.58 -13.84
C ALA A 61 1.74 1.34 -12.58
N LEU A 62 1.86 0.64 -11.45
CA LEU A 62 2.32 1.24 -10.21
C LEU A 62 3.76 1.74 -10.30
N GLU A 63 4.65 1.01 -10.97
CA GLU A 63 6.04 1.43 -11.24
C GLU A 63 6.07 2.75 -12.01
N ARG A 64 5.31 2.86 -13.11
CA ARG A 64 5.23 4.10 -13.92
C ARG A 64 4.60 5.25 -13.15
N PHE A 65 3.56 4.98 -12.37
CA PHE A 65 2.94 5.99 -11.50
C PHE A 65 3.94 6.53 -10.47
N VAL A 66 4.78 5.67 -9.89
CA VAL A 66 5.83 6.07 -8.95
C VAL A 66 6.90 6.92 -9.65
N HIS A 67 7.37 6.53 -10.83
CA HIS A 67 8.33 7.32 -11.61
C HIS A 67 7.79 8.70 -11.95
N ALA A 68 6.49 8.84 -12.22
CA ALA A 68 5.87 10.15 -12.45
C ALA A 68 6.08 11.14 -11.29
N PHE A 69 6.20 10.66 -10.04
CA PHE A 69 6.57 11.50 -8.89
C PHE A 69 8.08 11.66 -8.72
N LEU A 70 8.85 10.58 -8.94
CA LEU A 70 10.31 10.62 -8.78
C LEU A 70 11.00 11.50 -9.82
N ASP A 71 10.44 11.58 -11.03
CA ASP A 71 10.98 12.31 -12.17
C ASP A 71 10.40 13.73 -12.29
N ALA A 72 9.55 14.15 -11.35
CA ALA A 72 9.01 15.51 -11.32
C ALA A 72 10.14 16.56 -11.14
N ASP A 73 9.97 17.75 -11.73
CA ASP A 73 10.92 18.84 -11.55
C ASP A 73 10.79 19.43 -10.15
N LEU A 74 11.68 19.00 -9.26
CA LEU A 74 11.70 19.38 -7.85
C LEU A 74 12.90 20.25 -7.50
N ARG A 75 13.54 20.92 -8.48
CA ARG A 75 14.75 21.73 -8.25
C ARG A 75 14.54 22.86 -7.25
N GLU A 76 13.32 23.40 -7.16
CA GLU A 76 12.97 24.42 -6.15
C GLU A 76 13.12 23.90 -4.71
N VAL A 77 12.90 22.60 -4.48
CA VAL A 77 13.00 21.97 -3.15
C VAL A 77 14.33 21.23 -2.98
N PHE A 78 14.86 20.66 -4.06
CA PHE A 78 16.09 19.89 -4.11
C PHE A 78 17.04 20.47 -5.19
N PRO A 79 17.74 21.58 -4.92
CA PRO A 79 18.51 22.32 -5.93
C PRO A 79 19.62 21.52 -6.61
N ARG A 80 20.14 20.48 -5.94
CA ARG A 80 21.18 19.58 -6.47
C ARG A 80 20.61 18.37 -7.21
N GLY A 81 19.32 18.35 -7.53
CA GLY A 81 18.62 17.22 -8.16
C GLY A 81 18.53 15.94 -7.32
N ARG A 82 19.07 15.94 -6.10
CA ARG A 82 19.12 14.75 -5.25
C ARG A 82 17.93 14.69 -4.31
N LEU A 83 16.98 13.80 -4.62
CA LEU A 83 15.81 13.53 -3.78
C LEU A 83 16.21 13.08 -2.37
N SER A 84 15.48 13.60 -1.38
CA SER A 84 15.70 13.23 0.01
C SER A 84 15.36 11.75 0.26
N ARG A 85 15.87 11.19 1.37
CA ARG A 85 15.48 9.86 1.83
C ARG A 85 13.98 9.80 2.18
N GLY A 86 13.43 10.86 2.78
CA GLY A 86 12.03 10.95 3.15
C GLY A 86 11.11 10.94 1.93
N TYR A 87 11.45 11.71 0.89
CA TYR A 87 10.70 11.76 -0.35
C TYR A 87 10.70 10.39 -1.06
N ARG A 88 11.88 9.79 -1.28
CA ARG A 88 12.00 8.44 -1.84
C ARG A 88 11.27 7.38 -1.01
N HIS A 89 11.21 7.57 0.32
CA HIS A 89 10.48 6.66 1.19
C HIS A 89 8.97 6.67 0.92
N LEU A 90 8.38 7.77 0.46
CA LEU A 90 6.94 7.84 0.10
C LEU A 90 6.64 6.97 -1.14
N PHE A 91 7.62 6.85 -2.03
CA PHE A 91 7.52 6.32 -3.38
C PHE A 91 8.43 5.10 -3.61
N PRO A 92 8.21 3.98 -2.89
CA PRO A 92 8.98 2.76 -3.11
C PRO A 92 8.68 2.15 -4.48
N LEU A 93 9.71 1.76 -5.23
CA LEU A 93 9.56 1.10 -6.52
C LEU A 93 9.22 -0.39 -6.36
N PRO A 94 8.18 -0.92 -7.03
CA PRO A 94 7.97 -2.36 -7.20
C PRO A 94 9.22 -3.11 -7.65
N SER A 95 9.97 -2.57 -8.61
CA SER A 95 11.21 -3.15 -9.14
C SER A 95 12.32 -3.32 -8.09
N ALA A 96 12.30 -2.53 -7.01
CA ALA A 96 13.21 -2.68 -5.87
C ALA A 96 12.86 -3.88 -4.96
N GLY A 97 11.80 -4.63 -5.27
CA GLY A 97 11.44 -5.90 -4.63
C GLY A 97 10.79 -5.79 -3.25
N GLY A 98 10.61 -4.58 -2.73
CA GLY A 98 9.91 -4.31 -1.47
C GLY A 98 8.40 -4.62 -1.54
N PRO A 99 7.69 -4.63 -0.40
CA PRO A 99 6.27 -4.96 -0.37
C PRO A 99 5.36 -3.80 -0.77
N CYS A 100 5.92 -2.60 -1.01
CA CYS A 100 5.22 -1.38 -1.43
C CYS A 100 3.94 -1.06 -0.63
N LYS A 101 3.89 -1.43 0.67
CA LYS A 101 2.69 -1.35 1.52
C LYS A 101 1.92 -0.03 1.36
N ARG A 102 2.62 1.11 1.44
CA ARG A 102 1.99 2.44 1.37
C ARG A 102 1.24 2.65 0.07
N LEU A 103 1.83 2.23 -1.05
CA LEU A 103 1.23 2.39 -2.37
C LEU A 103 0.05 1.44 -2.55
N HIS A 104 0.16 0.19 -2.09
CA HIS A 104 -0.97 -0.74 -2.09
C HIS A 104 -2.13 -0.25 -1.23
N LEU A 105 -1.85 0.35 -0.07
CA LEU A 105 -2.86 0.96 0.79
C LEU A 105 -3.51 2.18 0.14
N PHE A 106 -2.72 3.04 -0.51
CA PHE A 106 -3.25 4.17 -1.30
C PHE A 106 -4.19 3.67 -2.41
N LEU A 107 -3.75 2.70 -3.23
CA LEU A 107 -4.58 2.13 -4.29
C LEU A 107 -5.86 1.51 -3.73
N ARG A 108 -5.77 0.78 -2.61
CA ARG A 108 -6.95 0.24 -1.92
C ARG A 108 -7.94 1.35 -1.58
N TRP A 109 -7.48 2.42 -0.94
CA TRP A 109 -8.34 3.53 -0.53
C TRP A 109 -9.00 4.26 -1.70
N VAL A 110 -8.29 4.46 -2.81
CA VAL A 110 -8.86 5.20 -3.95
C VAL A 110 -9.68 4.32 -4.88
N VAL A 111 -9.44 3.00 -4.96
CA VAL A 111 -10.13 2.10 -5.90
C VAL A 111 -11.35 1.41 -5.28
N ARG A 112 -11.24 0.93 -4.04
CA ARG A 112 -12.37 0.22 -3.39
C ARG A 112 -13.41 1.20 -2.90
N ARG A 113 -14.69 0.84 -3.05
CA ARG A 113 -15.84 1.68 -2.72
C ARG A 113 -16.47 1.40 -1.36
N GLU A 114 -16.07 0.31 -0.71
CA GLU A 114 -16.60 -0.10 0.58
C GLU A 114 -15.88 0.62 1.73
N PRO A 115 -16.59 1.09 2.76
CA PRO A 115 -15.96 1.67 3.95
C PRO A 115 -14.91 0.72 4.55
N PRO A 116 -13.74 1.22 4.99
CA PRO A 116 -13.33 2.63 5.12
C PRO A 116 -12.64 3.23 3.88
N ASP A 117 -12.76 2.60 2.71
CA ASP A 117 -12.14 3.06 1.46
C ASP A 117 -13.00 4.18 0.80
N PHE A 118 -12.37 5.08 0.03
CA PHE A 118 -13.01 6.28 -0.52
C PHE A 118 -13.64 6.10 -1.90
N GLY A 119 -13.19 5.11 -2.69
CA GLY A 119 -13.79 4.78 -3.99
C GLY A 119 -13.70 5.88 -5.06
N LEU A 120 -12.67 6.72 -5.00
CA LEU A 120 -12.49 7.87 -5.90
C LEU A 120 -12.18 7.49 -7.37
N TRP A 121 -11.58 6.32 -7.60
CA TRP A 121 -11.19 5.84 -8.93
C TRP A 121 -12.19 4.78 -9.39
N ALA A 122 -12.67 4.92 -10.63
CA ALA A 122 -13.70 4.06 -11.20
C ALA A 122 -13.17 3.13 -12.32
N SER A 123 -12.00 3.44 -12.86
CA SER A 123 -11.44 2.79 -14.06
C SER A 123 -10.50 1.64 -13.73
N VAL A 124 -10.10 1.49 -12.46
CA VAL A 124 -9.25 0.40 -11.98
C VAL A 124 -10.14 -0.58 -11.20
N SER A 125 -10.06 -1.87 -11.52
CA SER A 125 -10.85 -2.90 -10.82
C SER A 125 -10.22 -3.30 -9.48
N PRO A 126 -11.01 -3.46 -8.39
CA PRO A 126 -10.56 -4.03 -7.12
C PRO A 126 -9.87 -5.41 -7.27
N SER A 127 -10.28 -6.21 -8.26
CA SER A 127 -9.71 -7.54 -8.53
C SER A 127 -8.22 -7.51 -8.91
N ARG A 128 -7.72 -6.36 -9.39
CA ARG A 128 -6.30 -6.16 -9.76
C ARG A 128 -5.43 -5.68 -8.60
N LEU A 129 -6.04 -5.30 -7.48
CA LEU A 129 -5.32 -4.78 -6.34
C LEU A 129 -4.49 -5.87 -5.66
N LEU A 130 -3.40 -5.44 -5.04
CA LEU A 130 -2.51 -6.29 -4.26
C LEU A 130 -2.59 -5.92 -2.78
N ILE A 131 -2.52 -6.93 -1.90
CA ILE A 131 -2.72 -6.73 -0.46
C ILE A 131 -1.60 -5.88 0.18
N PRO A 132 -1.90 -4.85 0.97
CA PRO A 132 -0.87 -4.09 1.69
C PRO A 132 -0.26 -4.92 2.84
N VAL A 133 0.87 -5.58 2.57
CA VAL A 133 1.54 -6.41 3.58
C VAL A 133 2.34 -5.57 4.57
N ASP A 134 1.96 -5.65 5.85
CA ASP A 134 2.75 -5.18 6.99
C ASP A 134 3.09 -6.31 7.96
N THR A 135 3.66 -6.00 9.11
CA THR A 135 4.02 -7.00 10.12
C THR A 135 2.80 -7.81 10.59
N HIS A 136 1.64 -7.18 10.78
CA HIS A 136 0.44 -7.87 11.27
C HIS A 136 -0.14 -8.77 10.18
N VAL A 137 -0.31 -8.25 8.95
CA VAL A 137 -0.79 -9.01 7.80
C VAL A 137 0.16 -10.16 7.48
N GLU A 138 1.48 -9.94 7.50
CA GLU A 138 2.49 -10.98 7.30
C GLU A 138 2.34 -12.10 8.34
N ASN A 139 2.31 -11.75 9.62
CA ASN A 139 2.28 -12.73 10.70
C ASN A 139 0.96 -13.51 10.67
N MET A 140 -0.16 -12.83 10.45
CA MET A 140 -1.45 -13.46 10.30
C MET A 140 -1.48 -14.39 9.09
N SER A 141 -1.01 -13.91 7.93
CA SER A 141 -0.91 -14.70 6.69
C SER A 141 -0.08 -15.96 6.87
N ARG A 142 1.02 -15.90 7.62
CA ARG A 142 1.81 -17.09 7.97
C ARG A 142 1.06 -18.02 8.91
N ALA A 143 0.36 -17.48 9.90
CA ALA A 143 -0.39 -18.26 10.88
C ALA A 143 -1.51 -19.09 10.22
N ILE A 144 -2.24 -18.53 9.26
CA ILE A 144 -3.34 -19.21 8.55
C ILE A 144 -2.93 -19.83 7.21
N GLY A 145 -1.63 -19.89 6.92
CA GLY A 145 -1.11 -20.60 5.76
C GLY A 145 -1.33 -19.91 4.41
N LEU A 146 -1.49 -18.58 4.37
CA LEU A 146 -1.50 -17.79 3.14
C LEU A 146 -0.11 -17.59 2.52
N THR A 147 0.96 -17.72 3.31
CA THR A 147 2.34 -17.74 2.80
C THR A 147 3.26 -18.50 3.73
N ARG A 148 4.35 -19.05 3.19
CA ARG A 148 5.48 -19.60 3.97
C ARG A 148 6.73 -18.72 3.92
N ARG A 149 6.69 -17.62 3.17
CA ARG A 149 7.82 -16.69 3.02
C ARG A 149 8.12 -16.00 4.34
N ARG A 150 9.40 -15.67 4.55
CA ARG A 150 9.90 -15.00 5.77
C ARG A 150 10.24 -13.52 5.56
N SER A 151 10.28 -13.07 4.31
CA SER A 151 10.66 -11.71 3.95
C SER A 151 9.49 -11.01 3.26
N ARG A 152 9.19 -9.79 3.70
CA ARG A 152 8.17 -8.92 3.10
C ARG A 152 8.66 -8.38 1.77
N THR A 153 8.48 -9.17 0.72
CA THR A 153 8.86 -8.82 -0.65
C THR A 153 7.62 -8.71 -1.54
N TRP A 154 7.79 -8.14 -2.72
CA TRP A 154 6.75 -8.12 -3.76
C TRP A 154 6.16 -9.52 -4.01
N ARG A 155 7.02 -10.56 -4.06
CA ARG A 155 6.58 -11.96 -4.24
C ARG A 155 5.68 -12.47 -3.11
N MET A 156 5.86 -12.00 -1.87
CA MET A 156 4.98 -12.33 -0.76
C MET A 156 3.61 -11.67 -0.93
N VAL A 157 3.60 -10.40 -1.36
CA VAL A 157 2.36 -9.66 -1.65
C VAL A 157 1.54 -10.38 -2.72
N GLU A 158 2.17 -10.75 -3.84
CA GLU A 158 1.50 -11.50 -4.92
C GLU A 158 1.01 -12.87 -4.47
N GLU A 159 1.80 -13.61 -3.68
CA GLU A 159 1.41 -14.93 -3.18
C GLU A 159 0.18 -14.86 -2.28
N ILE A 160 0.18 -13.95 -1.30
CA ILE A 160 -0.95 -13.77 -0.38
C ILE A 160 -2.20 -13.35 -1.18
N THR A 161 -2.06 -12.35 -2.05
CA THR A 161 -3.18 -11.86 -2.88
C THR A 161 -3.77 -12.98 -3.74
N ARG A 162 -2.93 -13.77 -4.41
CA ARG A 162 -3.39 -14.90 -5.25
C ARG A 162 -4.17 -15.94 -4.44
N ARG A 163 -3.81 -16.18 -3.18
CA ARG A 163 -4.56 -17.11 -2.32
C ARG A 163 -5.88 -16.52 -1.85
N LEU A 164 -5.92 -15.22 -1.55
CA LEU A 164 -7.15 -14.53 -1.20
C LEU A 164 -8.11 -14.45 -2.40
N ALA A 165 -7.58 -14.31 -3.62
CA ALA A 165 -8.35 -14.36 -4.86
C ALA A 165 -9.05 -15.70 -5.12
N ARG A 166 -8.65 -16.78 -4.44
CA ARG A 166 -9.37 -18.07 -4.48
C ARG A 166 -10.64 -18.05 -3.61
N ILE A 167 -10.72 -17.11 -2.67
CA ILE A 167 -11.87 -16.93 -1.77
C ILE A 167 -12.81 -15.90 -2.39
N ASP A 168 -12.27 -14.77 -2.82
CA ASP A 168 -13.00 -13.75 -3.59
C ASP A 168 -12.10 -13.18 -4.70
N PRO A 169 -12.32 -13.57 -5.97
CA PRO A 169 -11.55 -13.04 -7.09
C PRO A 169 -11.95 -11.61 -7.48
N ALA A 170 -13.13 -11.13 -7.09
CA ALA A 170 -13.60 -9.79 -7.42
C ALA A 170 -12.94 -8.72 -6.53
N ASP A 171 -12.66 -9.06 -5.26
CA ASP A 171 -11.97 -8.17 -4.32
C ASP A 171 -11.07 -8.96 -3.35
N PRO A 172 -9.88 -9.41 -3.80
CA PRO A 172 -8.98 -10.22 -2.99
C PRO A 172 -8.35 -9.44 -1.82
N VAL A 173 -8.36 -8.11 -1.87
CA VAL A 173 -7.70 -7.28 -0.85
C VAL A 173 -8.63 -6.90 0.30
N LYS A 174 -9.94 -7.15 0.21
CA LYS A 174 -10.93 -6.83 1.26
C LYS A 174 -10.61 -7.39 2.64
N TYR A 175 -9.83 -8.47 2.69
CA TYR A 175 -9.47 -9.17 3.92
C TYR A 175 -8.35 -8.48 4.70
N ASP A 176 -7.66 -7.50 4.13
CA ASP A 176 -6.48 -6.89 4.73
C ASP A 176 -6.78 -6.23 6.08
N PHE A 177 -7.90 -5.53 6.21
CA PHE A 177 -8.35 -4.92 7.47
C PHE A 177 -8.56 -5.99 8.54
N ALA A 178 -9.31 -7.05 8.23
CA ALA A 178 -9.59 -8.13 9.17
C ALA A 178 -8.31 -8.86 9.60
N LEU A 179 -7.39 -9.14 8.67
CA LEU A 179 -6.12 -9.81 8.95
C LEU A 179 -5.19 -8.94 9.82
N CYS A 180 -5.12 -7.64 9.52
CA CYS A 180 -4.31 -6.70 10.27
C CYS A 180 -4.88 -6.45 11.67
N HIS A 181 -6.16 -6.08 11.75
CA HIS A 181 -6.83 -5.69 12.98
C HIS A 181 -6.89 -6.81 14.01
N LYS A 182 -7.13 -8.06 13.58
CA LYS A 182 -7.12 -9.21 14.50
C LYS A 182 -5.84 -9.32 15.33
N ARG A 183 -4.69 -8.93 14.76
CA ARG A 183 -3.41 -8.96 15.49
C ARG A 183 -3.15 -7.66 16.26
N MET A 184 -3.62 -6.51 15.76
CA MET A 184 -3.50 -5.23 16.47
C MET A 184 -4.31 -5.21 17.76
N SER A 185 -5.52 -5.78 17.74
CA SER A 185 -6.45 -5.82 18.89
C SER A 185 -6.11 -6.90 19.92
N GLY A 186 -5.11 -7.74 19.66
CA GLY A 186 -4.71 -8.81 20.57
C GLY A 186 -5.48 -10.13 20.41
N ASP A 187 -6.44 -10.19 19.48
CA ASP A 187 -7.26 -11.39 19.17
C ASP A 187 -6.48 -12.49 18.43
N CYS A 188 -5.18 -12.28 18.22
CA CYS A 188 -4.21 -13.28 17.79
C CYS A 188 -2.84 -12.94 18.39
N ARG A 189 -2.36 -13.79 19.32
CA ARG A 189 -1.06 -13.62 19.99
C ARG A 189 0.12 -14.24 19.23
N ASP A 190 -0.11 -14.77 18.02
CA ASP A 190 0.86 -15.53 17.20
C ASP A 190 1.57 -16.65 17.95
N ARG A 191 0.84 -17.24 18.90
CA ARG A 191 1.17 -18.44 19.66
C ARG A 191 -0.14 -19.07 20.11
N ARG A 192 -0.10 -20.33 20.53
CA ARG A 192 -1.27 -21.00 21.09
C ARG A 192 -1.65 -20.33 22.41
N ASP A 193 -2.93 -19.98 22.54
CA ASP A 193 -3.50 -19.39 23.74
C ASP A 193 -4.94 -19.88 23.87
N ARG A 194 -5.27 -20.59 24.95
CA ARG A 194 -6.58 -21.24 25.08
C ARG A 194 -7.74 -20.24 25.16
N VAL A 195 -7.50 -19.07 25.77
CA VAL A 195 -8.52 -18.03 25.95
C VAL A 195 -8.74 -17.29 24.63
N VAL A 196 -7.66 -16.83 23.99
CA VAL A 196 -7.74 -16.07 22.73
C VAL A 196 -8.10 -16.96 21.54
N CYS A 197 -7.57 -18.18 21.48
CA CYS A 197 -7.83 -19.10 20.36
C CYS A 197 -9.15 -19.87 20.50
N GLY A 198 -9.72 -19.96 21.71
CA GLY A 198 -10.99 -20.64 21.99
C GLY A 198 -12.11 -20.23 21.04
N PRO A 199 -12.46 -18.92 20.97
CA PRO A 199 -13.49 -18.39 20.08
C PRO A 199 -12.99 -18.07 18.65
N CYS A 200 -11.74 -18.37 18.31
CA CYS A 200 -11.17 -17.93 17.04
C CYS A 200 -11.71 -18.73 15.85
N GLY A 201 -12.47 -18.09 14.96
CA GLY A 201 -13.01 -18.72 13.74
C GLY A 201 -11.95 -19.26 12.76
N LEU A 202 -10.70 -18.82 12.90
CA LEU A 202 -9.56 -19.27 12.06
C LEU A 202 -8.78 -20.43 12.69
N ARG A 203 -9.20 -20.92 13.87
CA ARG A 203 -8.58 -22.06 14.57
C ARG A 203 -8.47 -23.27 13.66
N GLY A 204 -9.48 -23.48 12.83
CA GLY A 204 -9.54 -24.55 11.86
C GLY A 204 -8.41 -24.53 10.85
N VAL A 205 -7.74 -23.41 10.56
CA VAL A 205 -6.63 -23.30 9.58
C VAL A 205 -5.31 -22.79 10.19
N CYS A 206 -5.33 -22.37 11.46
CA CYS A 206 -4.19 -21.78 12.13
C CYS A 206 -3.12 -22.83 12.48
N ARG A 207 -1.86 -22.60 12.07
CA ARG A 207 -0.70 -23.46 12.38
C ARG A 207 -0.38 -23.58 13.87
N HIS A 208 -0.78 -22.60 14.69
CA HIS A 208 -0.56 -22.65 16.14
C HIS A 208 -1.52 -23.61 16.85
N TRP A 209 -2.58 -24.00 16.14
CA TRP A 209 -3.56 -24.96 16.63
C TRP A 209 -3.47 -26.30 15.90
N ARG A 210 -3.25 -26.27 14.58
CA ARG A 210 -2.95 -27.46 13.76
C ARG A 210 -1.55 -27.97 14.10
N GLY A 211 -1.45 -28.98 14.95
CA GLY A 211 -0.15 -29.57 15.30
C GLY A 211 -0.11 -30.43 16.56
N HIS A 212 -1.11 -30.34 17.44
CA HIS A 212 -1.32 -31.35 18.49
C HIS A 212 -2.50 -32.23 18.08
N ARG A 213 -2.21 -33.31 17.34
CA ARG A 213 -2.96 -34.55 17.60
C ARG A 213 -2.62 -34.92 19.05
N ALA A 214 -3.64 -35.14 19.86
CA ALA A 214 -3.47 -35.87 21.11
C ALA A 214 -2.88 -37.25 20.80
#